data_AF-A0A2W5DKU2-F1
#
_entry.id   AF-A0A2W5DKU2-F1
#
_cell.length_a   1.000
_cell.length_b   1.000
_cell.length_c   1.000
_cell.angle_alpha   90.00
_cell.angle_beta   90.00
_cell.angle_gamma   90.00
#
_symmetry.space_group_name_H-M   'P 1'
#
loop_
_entity.id
_entity.type
_entity.pdbx_description
1 polymer ?
#
loop_
_entity_poly.entity_id
_entity_poly.type
_entity_poly.pdbx_seq_one_letter_code
_entity_poly.pdbx_strand_id
1 'polypeptide(L)'
;MNYIELGPVPAEESCAQVGAPDYERDARRECGVYKRMLERMFPVPEGVEARFTVRKYPHDFGSYFEVCVAYGSRDGHGISTAPSDYAFRVESGSPLHWDAIAQYELAWYERREAYANAVSEQRLAPGEIPAHYAAVSPPSLPRDAKFHELLAAYPL
;
A
#
# COMPACT_ATOMS: atom_id res chain seq x y z
N MET A 1 9.01 -4.47 -20.45
CA MET A 1 8.21 -4.59 -19.22
C MET A 1 6.81 -4.10 -19.50
N ASN A 2 5.82 -4.94 -19.24
CA ASN A 2 4.39 -4.62 -19.31
C ASN A 2 3.85 -4.36 -17.90
N TYR A 3 2.65 -3.81 -17.81
CA TYR A 3 1.99 -3.43 -16.56
C TYR A 3 0.52 -3.83 -16.61
N ILE A 4 0.00 -4.31 -15.49
CA ILE A 4 -1.44 -4.36 -15.22
C ILE A 4 -1.71 -3.47 -14.02
N GLU A 5 -2.60 -2.51 -14.21
CA GLU A 5 -3.15 -1.61 -13.21
C GLU A 5 -4.14 -2.34 -12.27
N LEU A 6 -3.98 -2.15 -10.96
CA LEU A 6 -4.84 -2.75 -9.92
C LEU A 6 -5.65 -1.71 -9.14
N GLY A 7 -5.45 -0.42 -9.43
CA GLY A 7 -6.01 0.70 -8.68
C GLY A 7 -5.19 1.10 -7.43
N PRO A 8 -5.60 2.18 -6.74
CA PRO A 8 -4.89 2.71 -5.57
C PRO A 8 -5.20 1.98 -4.26
N VAL A 9 -6.37 1.32 -4.19
CA VAL A 9 -6.94 0.63 -3.02
C VAL A 9 -7.77 -0.59 -3.50
N PRO A 10 -8.21 -1.50 -2.61
CA PRO A 10 -9.20 -2.53 -2.94
C PRO A 10 -10.48 -1.94 -3.54
N ALA A 11 -11.14 -2.68 -4.43
CA ALA A 11 -12.18 -2.13 -5.31
C ALA A 11 -13.42 -1.56 -4.59
N GLU A 12 -13.73 -2.03 -3.38
CA GLU A 12 -14.87 -1.55 -2.59
C GLU A 12 -14.46 -0.58 -1.46
N GLU A 13 -13.25 -0.04 -1.52
CA GLU A 13 -12.72 0.90 -0.54
C GLU A 13 -12.70 2.33 -1.09
N SER A 14 -12.83 3.31 -0.20
CA SER A 14 -12.61 4.71 -0.57
C SER A 14 -11.11 4.98 -0.73
N CYS A 15 -10.76 5.86 -1.67
CA CYS A 15 -9.39 6.31 -1.90
C CYS A 15 -9.27 7.83 -1.93
N ALA A 16 -8.05 8.31 -1.74
CA ALA A 16 -7.69 9.71 -1.91
C ALA A 16 -8.09 10.21 -3.30
N GLN A 17 -8.68 11.40 -3.35
CA GLN A 17 -9.19 11.99 -4.59
C GLN A 17 -8.21 13.04 -5.14
N VAL A 18 -7.94 12.96 -6.44
CA VAL A 18 -7.10 13.94 -7.14
C VAL A 18 -7.68 15.35 -6.93
N GLY A 19 -6.83 16.28 -6.52
CA GLY A 19 -7.22 17.66 -6.21
C GLY A 19 -7.50 17.92 -4.72
N ALA A 20 -7.54 16.90 -3.87
CA ALA A 20 -7.53 17.11 -2.42
C ALA A 20 -6.18 17.73 -1.97
N PRO A 21 -6.16 18.59 -0.93
CA PRO A 21 -4.95 19.28 -0.48
C PRO A 21 -3.77 18.34 -0.17
N ASP A 22 -4.05 17.17 0.38
CA ASP A 22 -3.07 16.18 0.79
C ASP A 22 -2.98 14.96 -0.14
N TYR A 23 -3.56 15.05 -1.34
CA TYR A 23 -3.74 13.92 -2.26
C TYR A 23 -2.47 13.07 -2.46
N GLU A 24 -1.34 13.67 -2.83
CA GLU A 24 -0.13 12.89 -3.15
C GLU A 24 0.39 12.10 -1.93
N ARG A 25 0.24 12.65 -0.72
CA ARG A 25 0.62 11.97 0.52
C ARG A 25 -0.29 10.78 0.78
N ASP A 26 -1.59 11.00 0.71
CA ASP A 26 -2.61 10.00 1.06
C ASP A 26 -2.63 8.87 0.02
N ALA A 27 -2.61 9.20 -1.26
CA ALA A 27 -2.56 8.22 -2.35
C ALA A 27 -1.30 7.34 -2.29
N ARG A 28 -0.12 7.91 -1.95
CA ARG A 28 1.11 7.13 -1.77
C ARG A 28 1.03 6.20 -0.57
N ARG A 29 0.39 6.64 0.51
CA ARG A 29 0.16 5.82 1.72
C ARG A 29 -0.75 4.64 1.39
N GLU A 30 -1.92 4.92 0.83
CA GLU A 30 -2.91 3.92 0.39
C GLU A 30 -2.29 2.90 -0.58
N CYS A 31 -1.67 3.36 -1.67
CA CYS A 31 -0.99 2.47 -2.63
C CYS A 31 0.12 1.65 -1.96
N GLY A 32 0.86 2.24 -1.03
CA GLY A 32 1.93 1.57 -0.30
C GLY A 32 1.41 0.43 0.58
N VAL A 33 0.31 0.68 1.31
CA VAL A 33 -0.38 -0.34 2.12
C VAL A 33 -0.97 -1.43 1.22
N TYR A 34 -1.67 -1.04 0.15
CA TYR A 34 -2.29 -1.99 -0.76
C TYR A 34 -1.27 -2.87 -1.47
N LYS A 35 -0.17 -2.29 -1.93
CA LYS A 35 0.97 -3.03 -2.48
C LYS A 35 1.47 -4.10 -1.49
N ARG A 36 1.68 -3.76 -0.22
CA ARG A 36 2.15 -4.72 0.79
C ARG A 36 1.13 -5.83 1.05
N MET A 37 -0.16 -5.49 1.07
CA MET A 37 -1.24 -6.48 1.17
C MET A 37 -1.21 -7.46 0.00
N LEU A 38 -1.13 -6.95 -1.23
CA LEU A 38 -1.04 -7.78 -2.42
C LEU A 38 0.23 -8.63 -2.45
N GLU A 39 1.38 -8.10 -2.03
CA GLU A 39 2.64 -8.86 -1.89
C GLU A 39 2.54 -10.03 -0.90
N ARG A 40 1.74 -9.89 0.16
CA ARG A 40 1.47 -10.97 1.13
C ARG A 40 0.54 -12.02 0.54
N MET A 41 -0.53 -11.59 -0.13
CA MET A 41 -1.57 -12.48 -0.69
C MET A 41 -1.10 -13.24 -1.92
N PHE A 42 -0.29 -12.59 -2.75
CA PHE A 42 0.22 -13.10 -4.01
C PHE A 42 1.74 -13.03 -3.99
N PRO A 43 2.43 -13.94 -3.28
CA PRO A 43 3.88 -14.02 -3.39
C PRO A 43 4.28 -14.33 -4.84
N VAL A 44 5.23 -13.58 -5.38
CA VAL A 44 5.79 -13.84 -6.72
C VAL A 44 6.51 -15.19 -6.67
N PRO A 45 6.13 -16.17 -7.51
CA PRO A 45 6.84 -17.45 -7.55
C PRO A 45 8.29 -17.28 -8.00
N GLU A 46 9.17 -18.16 -7.50
CA GLU A 46 10.57 -18.16 -7.90
C GLU A 46 10.73 -18.30 -9.43
N GLY A 47 11.62 -17.50 -10.02
CA GLY A 47 11.87 -17.50 -11.46
C GLY A 47 10.82 -16.76 -12.31
N VAL A 48 9.75 -16.22 -11.71
CA VAL A 48 8.77 -15.40 -12.43
C VAL A 48 9.20 -13.94 -12.44
N GLU A 49 9.41 -13.37 -13.63
CA GLU A 49 9.75 -11.97 -13.82
C GLU A 49 8.53 -11.04 -13.64
N ALA A 50 8.06 -10.93 -12.41
CA ALA A 50 6.99 -10.02 -12.03
C ALA A 50 7.30 -9.32 -10.69
N ARG A 51 6.78 -8.11 -10.50
CA ARG A 51 6.87 -7.38 -9.23
C ARG A 51 5.75 -6.38 -9.06
N PHE A 52 5.35 -6.14 -7.82
CA PHE A 52 4.46 -5.04 -7.50
C PHE A 52 5.20 -3.70 -7.50
N THR A 53 4.57 -2.68 -8.03
CA THR A 53 5.10 -1.31 -8.06
C THR A 53 3.97 -0.31 -7.85
N VAL A 54 4.29 0.87 -7.34
CA VAL A 54 3.39 2.01 -7.40
C VAL A 54 3.81 2.88 -8.58
N ARG A 55 2.86 3.25 -9.44
CA ARG A 55 3.11 4.12 -10.60
C ARG A 55 2.39 5.45 -10.44
N LYS A 56 2.97 6.48 -11.05
CA LYS A 56 2.41 7.83 -11.15
C LYS A 56 2.00 8.06 -12.60
N TYR A 57 0.76 8.44 -12.84
CA TYR A 57 0.20 8.69 -14.15
C TYR A 57 -0.24 10.15 -14.25
N PRO A 58 0.27 10.93 -15.24
CA PRO A 58 -0.13 12.32 -15.41
C PRO A 58 -1.58 12.42 -15.89
N HIS A 59 -2.33 13.39 -15.35
CA HIS A 59 -3.68 13.76 -15.76
C HIS A 59 -3.83 15.30 -15.68
N ASP A 60 -4.86 15.86 -16.30
CA ASP A 60 -5.06 17.31 -16.42
C ASP A 60 -5.23 18.03 -15.06
N PHE A 61 -5.64 17.30 -14.03
CA PHE A 61 -5.90 17.80 -12.68
C PHE A 61 -4.79 17.43 -11.67
N GLY A 62 -3.63 17.01 -12.16
CA GLY A 62 -2.55 16.45 -11.36
C GLY A 62 -2.26 15.01 -11.75
N SER A 63 -1.26 14.40 -11.15
CA SER A 63 -1.00 12.97 -11.40
C SER A 63 -1.77 12.12 -10.43
N TYR A 64 -2.28 10.96 -10.88
CA TYR A 64 -2.81 9.94 -9.99
C TYR A 64 -1.81 8.81 -9.77
N PHE A 65 -2.04 8.00 -8.73
CA PHE A 65 -1.21 6.86 -8.37
C PHE A 65 -2.00 5.57 -8.42
N GLU A 66 -1.34 4.49 -8.83
CA GLU A 66 -1.91 3.15 -8.80
C GLU A 66 -0.88 2.12 -8.39
N VAL A 67 -1.36 1.03 -7.78
CA VAL A 67 -0.59 -0.20 -7.67
C VAL A 67 -0.67 -0.94 -8.99
N CYS A 68 0.46 -1.43 -9.49
CA CYS A 68 0.54 -2.21 -10.70
C CYS A 68 1.36 -3.49 -10.47
N VAL A 69 1.07 -4.52 -11.25
CA VAL A 69 2.01 -5.63 -11.48
C VAL A 69 2.83 -5.32 -12.71
N ALA A 70 4.14 -5.10 -12.55
CA ALA A 70 5.07 -5.03 -13.66
C ALA A 70 5.53 -6.45 -14.02
N TYR A 71 5.42 -6.86 -15.27
CA TYR A 71 5.75 -8.23 -15.70
C TYR A 71 6.45 -8.30 -17.06
N GLY A 72 7.16 -9.41 -17.27
CA GLY A 72 7.79 -9.80 -18.53
C GLY A 72 9.15 -9.14 -18.78
N SER A 73 9.99 -9.82 -19.57
CA SER A 73 11.36 -9.37 -19.84
C SER A 73 11.40 -8.03 -20.59
N ARG A 74 12.43 -7.24 -20.33
CA ARG A 74 12.71 -5.99 -21.04
C ARG A 74 13.10 -6.23 -22.50
N ASP A 75 13.61 -7.43 -22.81
CA ASP A 75 14.18 -7.75 -24.13
C ASP A 75 13.24 -8.59 -25.00
N GLY A 76 12.01 -8.90 -24.54
CA GLY A 76 10.95 -9.50 -25.36
C GLY A 76 11.20 -10.92 -25.89
N HIS A 77 12.31 -11.56 -25.55
CA HIS A 77 12.75 -12.84 -26.12
C HIS A 77 12.36 -14.08 -25.30
N GLY A 78 11.49 -13.96 -24.30
CA GLY A 78 11.01 -15.09 -23.51
C GLY A 78 9.78 -15.75 -24.12
N ILE A 79 9.81 -17.08 -24.31
CA ILE A 79 8.65 -17.91 -24.72
C ILE A 79 7.71 -18.18 -23.52
N SER A 80 8.08 -17.76 -22.31
CA SER A 80 7.31 -18.03 -21.09
C SER A 80 6.14 -17.06 -20.91
N THR A 81 4.94 -17.61 -20.72
CA THR A 81 3.73 -16.85 -20.32
C THR A 81 3.62 -16.67 -18.81
N ALA A 82 4.49 -17.29 -18.01
CA ALA A 82 4.39 -17.28 -16.56
C ALA A 82 4.31 -15.86 -15.95
N PRO A 83 5.06 -14.84 -16.42
CA PRO A 83 4.93 -13.47 -15.91
C PRO A 83 3.55 -12.85 -16.18
N SER A 84 2.98 -13.05 -17.37
CA SER A 84 1.64 -12.53 -17.70
C SER A 84 0.57 -13.29 -16.94
N ASP A 85 0.67 -14.63 -16.86
CA ASP A 85 -0.30 -15.47 -16.15
C ASP A 85 -0.35 -15.11 -14.66
N TYR A 86 0.81 -14.83 -14.07
CA TYR A 86 0.90 -14.31 -12.70
C TYR A 86 0.18 -12.97 -12.55
N ALA A 87 0.42 -12.01 -13.46
CA ALA A 87 -0.17 -10.68 -13.38
C ALA A 87 -1.70 -10.71 -13.53
N PHE A 88 -2.23 -11.48 -14.47
CA PHE A 88 -3.68 -11.68 -14.64
C PHE A 88 -4.32 -12.40 -13.45
N ARG A 89 -3.62 -13.36 -12.83
CA ARG A 89 -4.10 -14.02 -11.61
C ARG A 89 -4.21 -13.05 -10.43
N VAL A 90 -3.26 -12.12 -10.30
CA VAL A 90 -3.30 -11.08 -9.26
C VAL A 90 -4.47 -10.13 -9.50
N GLU A 91 -4.66 -9.67 -10.74
CA GLU A 91 -5.77 -8.79 -11.13
C GLU A 91 -7.12 -9.44 -10.83
N SER A 92 -7.37 -10.64 -11.37
CA SER A 92 -8.62 -11.38 -11.15
C SER A 92 -8.86 -11.81 -9.70
N GLY A 93 -7.79 -11.97 -8.93
CA GLY A 93 -7.84 -12.33 -7.51
C GLY A 93 -7.83 -11.15 -6.55
N SER A 94 -7.76 -9.91 -7.05
CA SER A 94 -7.56 -8.74 -6.18
C SER A 94 -8.69 -8.61 -5.16
N PRO A 95 -8.36 -8.37 -3.87
CA PRO A 95 -9.34 -8.32 -2.81
C PRO A 95 -10.27 -7.12 -2.98
N LEU A 96 -11.51 -7.27 -2.51
CA LEU A 96 -12.50 -6.17 -2.50
C LEU A 96 -12.30 -5.22 -1.33
N HIS A 97 -11.72 -5.69 -0.21
CA HIS A 97 -11.56 -4.95 1.03
C HIS A 97 -10.15 -5.08 1.62
N TRP A 98 -9.82 -4.18 2.56
CA TRP A 98 -8.59 -4.24 3.34
C TRP A 98 -8.53 -5.46 4.27
N ASP A 99 -7.35 -6.10 4.35
CA ASP A 99 -7.07 -7.10 5.38
C ASP A 99 -6.78 -6.44 6.73
N ALA A 100 -6.76 -7.22 7.80
CA ALA A 100 -6.53 -6.71 9.15
C ALA A 100 -5.18 -5.97 9.30
N ILE A 101 -4.16 -6.41 8.57
CA ILE A 101 -2.83 -5.79 8.60
C ILE A 101 -2.87 -4.43 7.91
N ALA A 102 -3.51 -4.34 6.74
CA ALA A 102 -3.69 -3.10 6.00
C ALA A 102 -4.51 -2.07 6.78
N GLN A 103 -5.62 -2.51 7.40
CA GLN A 103 -6.42 -1.66 8.30
C GLN A 103 -5.58 -1.11 9.45
N TYR A 104 -4.75 -1.96 10.06
CA TYR A 104 -3.84 -1.53 11.12
C TYR A 104 -2.80 -0.53 10.61
N GLU A 105 -2.15 -0.81 9.48
CA GLU A 105 -1.15 0.08 8.90
C GLU A 105 -1.74 1.46 8.59
N LEU A 106 -2.95 1.52 8.01
CA LEU A 106 -3.68 2.77 7.75
C LEU A 106 -3.93 3.55 9.04
N ALA A 107 -4.51 2.91 10.05
CA ALA A 107 -4.79 3.54 11.34
C ALA A 107 -3.52 4.00 12.07
N TRP A 108 -2.42 3.25 11.94
CA TRP A 108 -1.11 3.63 12.46
C TRP A 108 -0.58 4.90 11.80
N TYR A 109 -0.69 5.01 10.47
CA TYR A 109 -0.27 6.22 9.75
C TYR A 109 -1.13 7.43 10.11
N GLU A 110 -2.45 7.27 10.23
CA GLU A 110 -3.36 8.32 10.69
C GLU A 110 -2.97 8.83 12.07
N ARG A 111 -2.70 7.91 13.01
CA ARG A 111 -2.31 8.30 14.37
C ARG A 111 -0.95 8.98 14.41
N ARG A 112 0.03 8.48 13.64
CA ARG A 112 1.35 9.13 13.51
C ARG A 112 1.22 10.55 12.97
N GLU A 113 0.36 10.76 11.99
CA GLU A 113 0.10 12.09 11.43
C GLU A 113 -0.57 13.01 12.45
N ALA A 114 -1.55 12.51 13.21
CA ALA A 114 -2.17 13.28 14.28
C ALA A 114 -1.13 13.75 15.33
N TYR A 115 -0.15 12.91 15.66
CA TYR A 115 0.97 13.30 16.52
C TYR A 115 1.87 14.36 15.88
N ALA A 116 2.22 14.19 14.60
CA ALA A 116 3.03 15.17 13.88
C ALA A 116 2.35 16.55 13.82
N ASN A 117 1.03 16.57 13.55
CA ASN A 117 0.24 17.79 13.53
C ASN A 117 0.15 18.43 14.93
N ALA A 118 -0.06 17.62 15.98
CA ALA A 118 -0.07 18.12 17.36
C ALA A 118 1.25 18.78 17.77
N VAL A 119 2.39 18.23 17.32
CA VAL A 119 3.70 18.85 17.54
C VAL A 119 3.86 20.13 16.73
N SER A 120 3.47 20.13 15.45
CA SER A 120 3.53 21.33 14.60
C SER A 120 2.68 22.49 15.16
N GLU A 121 1.55 22.16 15.79
CA GLU A 121 0.63 23.10 16.42
C GLU A 121 0.99 23.43 17.88
N GLN A 122 2.12 22.94 18.39
CA GLN A 122 2.60 23.16 19.76
C GLN A 122 1.62 22.67 20.84
N ARG A 123 0.73 21.73 20.49
CA ARG A 123 -0.18 21.06 21.44
C ARG A 123 0.48 19.89 22.17
N LEU A 124 1.61 19.41 21.66
CA LEU A 124 2.37 18.29 22.20
C LEU A 124 3.87 18.57 22.02
N ALA A 125 4.70 18.22 23.00
CA ALA A 125 6.15 18.25 22.85
C ALA A 125 6.63 17.01 22.07
N PRO A 126 7.69 17.10 21.24
CA PRO A 126 8.21 15.95 20.49
C PRO A 126 8.56 14.72 21.35
N GLY A 127 9.03 14.94 22.59
CA GLY A 127 9.37 13.87 23.53
C GLY A 127 8.17 13.14 24.13
N GLU A 128 6.95 13.66 23.92
CA GLU A 128 5.70 13.04 24.37
C GLU A 128 5.08 12.12 23.30
N ILE A 129 5.65 12.07 22.09
CA ILE A 129 5.24 11.11 21.06
C ILE A 129 5.62 9.70 21.54
N PRO A 130 4.68 8.74 21.60
CA PRO A 130 5.02 7.36 21.92
C PRO A 130 6.06 6.81 20.96
N ALA A 131 7.07 6.08 21.48
CA ALA A 131 8.21 5.59 20.68
C ALA A 131 7.78 4.80 19.43
N HIS A 132 6.63 4.13 19.49
CA HIS A 132 6.02 3.43 18.37
C HIS A 132 5.76 4.35 17.16
N TYR A 133 5.35 5.60 17.38
CA TYR A 133 5.06 6.58 16.33
C TYR A 133 6.26 7.43 15.91
N ALA A 134 7.40 7.29 16.59
CA ALA A 134 8.65 7.90 16.18
C ALA A 134 9.28 7.18 14.96
N ALA A 135 8.86 5.95 14.66
CA ALA A 135 9.31 5.20 13.50
C ALA A 135 8.75 5.78 12.17
N VAL A 136 9.41 5.48 11.06
CA VAL A 136 8.97 5.91 9.71
C VAL A 136 7.95 4.96 9.08
N SER A 137 7.80 3.75 9.62
CA SER A 137 6.92 2.69 9.13
C SER A 137 6.26 1.95 10.30
N PRO A 138 5.07 1.36 10.08
CA PRO A 138 4.42 0.49 11.07
C PRO A 138 5.30 -0.73 11.40
N PRO A 139 5.07 -1.39 12.54
CA PRO A 139 5.82 -2.55 12.98
C PRO A 139 5.58 -3.75 12.05
N SER A 140 6.42 -4.77 12.15
CA SER A 140 6.17 -6.04 11.48
C SER A 140 5.02 -6.76 12.18
N LEU A 141 3.94 -7.06 11.44
CA LEU A 141 2.72 -7.64 11.97
C LEU A 141 2.60 -9.13 11.57
N PRO A 142 2.04 -10.00 12.43
CA PRO A 142 1.83 -11.40 12.09
C PRO A 142 0.83 -11.55 10.93
N ARG A 143 1.17 -12.40 9.94
CA ARG A 143 0.43 -12.52 8.66
C ARG A 143 -1.06 -12.87 8.80
N ASP A 144 -1.39 -13.67 9.80
CA ASP A 144 -2.75 -14.21 9.97
C ASP A 144 -3.52 -13.57 11.13
N ALA A 145 -2.98 -12.51 11.73
CA ALA A 145 -3.58 -11.86 12.87
C ALA A 145 -4.89 -11.16 12.51
N LYS A 146 -5.86 -11.21 13.42
CA LYS A 146 -7.09 -10.42 13.34
C LYS A 146 -6.84 -9.02 13.85
N PHE A 147 -7.63 -8.07 13.36
CA PHE A 147 -7.45 -6.65 13.70
C PHE A 147 -7.48 -6.40 15.22
N HIS A 148 -8.39 -7.05 15.96
CA HIS A 148 -8.46 -6.92 17.42
C HIS A 148 -7.23 -7.48 18.14
N GLU A 149 -6.61 -8.54 17.62
CA GLU A 149 -5.36 -9.11 18.16
C GLU A 149 -4.20 -8.14 17.94
N LEU A 150 -4.17 -7.50 16.76
CA LEU A 150 -3.19 -6.46 16.45
C LEU A 150 -3.32 -5.25 17.39
N LEU A 151 -4.55 -4.80 17.67
CA LEU A 151 -4.77 -3.70 18.62
C LEU A 151 -4.39 -4.08 20.06
N ALA A 152 -4.58 -5.33 20.46
CA ALA A 152 -4.18 -5.80 21.78
C ALA A 152 -2.65 -5.89 21.93
N ALA A 153 -1.95 -6.37 20.90
CA ALA A 153 -0.50 -6.51 20.91
C ALA A 153 0.25 -5.20 20.61
N TYR A 154 -0.34 -4.33 19.77
CA TYR A 154 0.24 -3.08 19.31
C TYR A 154 -0.80 -1.95 19.40
N PRO A 155 -1.08 -1.42 20.60
CA PRO A 155 -2.11 -0.40 20.79
C PRO A 155 -1.88 0.87 19.97
N LEU A 156 -2.97 1.44 19.43
CA LEU A 156 -2.96 2.65 18.61
C LEU A 156 -3.26 3.95 19.37
#